data_AF-A0A3D3F3L9-F1
#
_entry.id   AF-A0A3D3F3L9-F1
#
_cell.length_a   1.000
_cell.length_b   1.000
_cell.length_c   1.000
_cell.angle_alpha   90.00
_cell.angle_beta   90.00
_cell.angle_gamma   90.00
#
_symmetry.space_group_name_H-M   'P 1'
#
loop_
_entity.id
_entity.type
_entity.pdbx_description
1 polymer ?
#
loop_
_entity_poly.entity_id
_entity_poly.type
_entity_poly.pdbx_seq_one_letter_code
_entity_poly.pdbx_strand_id
1 'polypeptide(L)'
;MKSMKQHWDNLINQIQTLIDSDAAVINGLRNSTDVSKIKKTFQKNVKTLSKLVEEFAVFVPDPEADEVQLPFDSTEFVESWNDYKEFLLGVYGIVLIPVEEKRRLTKLYRLSSKNEKTALDIIDLLINSRYRNINSTILLQLSDDKPGNEAETESNFTIKKNTI
;
A
#
# COMPACT_ATOMS: atom_id res chain seq x y z
N MET A 1 -6.97 3.48 -19.07
CA MET A 1 -5.86 2.76 -18.41
C MET A 1 -5.02 2.11 -19.50
N LYS A 2 -3.71 2.39 -19.57
CA LYS A 2 -2.80 1.56 -20.38
C LYS A 2 -2.79 0.15 -19.77
N SER A 3 -2.84 -0.90 -20.58
CA SER A 3 -2.77 -2.27 -20.04
C SER A 3 -1.37 -2.55 -19.52
N MET A 4 -1.23 -3.43 -18.51
CA MET A 4 0.07 -3.77 -17.92
C MET A 4 1.08 -4.27 -18.96
N LYS A 5 0.60 -4.96 -19.99
CA LYS A 5 1.39 -5.38 -21.14
C LYS A 5 1.98 -4.19 -21.92
N GLN A 6 1.19 -3.13 -22.14
CA GLN A 6 1.68 -1.93 -22.82
C GLN A 6 2.72 -1.18 -21.99
N HIS A 7 2.61 -1.20 -20.66
CA HIS A 7 3.61 -0.60 -19.77
C HIS A 7 4.92 -1.39 -19.79
N TRP A 8 4.81 -2.72 -19.77
CA TRP A 8 5.94 -3.65 -19.90
C TRP A 8 6.67 -3.46 -21.22
N ASP A 9 5.95 -3.47 -22.35
CA ASP A 9 6.54 -3.27 -23.68
C ASP A 9 7.26 -1.90 -23.76
N ASN A 10 6.70 -0.87 -23.12
CA ASN A 10 7.31 0.45 -23.06
C ASN A 10 8.59 0.50 -22.22
N LEU A 11 8.67 -0.27 -21.13
CA LEU A 11 9.90 -0.39 -20.32
C LEU A 11 11.00 -1.13 -21.09
N ILE A 12 10.67 -2.25 -21.74
CA ILE A 12 11.61 -3.00 -22.57
C ILE A 12 12.19 -2.13 -23.69
N ASN A 13 11.35 -1.35 -24.37
CA ASN A 13 11.80 -0.44 -25.42
C ASN A 13 12.75 0.65 -24.90
N GLN A 14 12.51 1.17 -23.69
CA GLN A 14 13.39 2.16 -23.07
C GLN A 14 14.75 1.57 -22.68
N ILE A 15 14.77 0.35 -22.15
CA ILE A 15 16.01 -0.37 -21.84
C ILE A 15 16.80 -0.63 -23.13
N GLN A 16 16.15 -1.10 -24.19
CA GLN A 16 16.81 -1.34 -25.48
C GLN A 16 17.41 -0.06 -26.07
N THR A 17 16.65 1.05 -26.03
CA THR A 17 17.14 2.37 -26.48
C THR A 17 18.38 2.82 -25.69
N LEU A 18 18.44 2.48 -24.40
CA LEU A 18 19.58 2.79 -23.54
C LEU A 18 20.81 1.96 -23.91
N ILE A 19 20.63 0.66 -24.16
CA ILE A 19 21.69 -0.25 -24.63
C ILE A 19 22.27 0.25 -25.97
N ASP A 20 21.41 0.66 -26.90
CA ASP A 20 21.83 1.18 -28.21
C ASP A 20 22.60 2.51 -28.08
N SER A 21 22.17 3.38 -27.16
CA SER A 21 22.85 4.63 -26.80
C SER A 21 24.23 4.37 -26.18
N ASP A 22 24.36 3.39 -25.29
CA ASP A 22 25.63 3.01 -24.69
C ASP A 22 26.57 2.33 -25.70
N ALA A 23 26.06 1.58 -26.67
CA ALA A 23 26.86 1.08 -27.79
C ALA A 23 27.46 2.23 -28.62
N ALA A 24 26.70 3.33 -28.82
CA ALA A 24 27.22 4.53 -29.47
C ALA A 24 28.27 5.26 -28.63
N VAL A 25 28.14 5.25 -27.30
CA VAL A 25 29.16 5.77 -26.36
C VAL A 25 30.45 4.94 -26.43
N ILE A 26 30.35 3.61 -26.43
CA ILE A 26 31.49 2.68 -26.54
C ILE A 26 32.21 2.83 -27.88
N ASN A 27 31.46 2.97 -28.98
CA ASN A 27 32.05 3.23 -30.30
C ASN A 27 32.66 4.65 -30.40
N GLY A 28 32.07 5.63 -29.73
CA GLY A 28 32.63 6.98 -29.60
C GLY A 28 33.96 6.99 -28.83
N LEU A 29 34.11 6.18 -27.79
CA LEU A 29 35.37 6.05 -27.03
C LEU A 29 36.52 5.49 -27.89
N ARG A 30 36.22 4.69 -28.92
CA ARG A 30 37.22 4.15 -29.84
C ARG A 30 37.73 5.18 -30.85
N ASN A 31 36.93 6.21 -31.18
CA ASN A 31 37.15 7.07 -32.36
C ASN A 31 37.09 8.60 -32.10
N SER A 32 36.81 9.07 -30.88
CA SER A 32 36.52 10.50 -30.59
C SER A 32 37.48 11.13 -29.57
N THR A 33 37.84 12.41 -29.80
CA THR A 33 38.62 13.26 -28.87
C THR A 33 37.75 13.99 -27.84
N ASP A 34 36.42 14.00 -27.97
CA ASP A 34 35.51 14.75 -27.07
C ASP A 34 34.99 13.86 -25.93
N VAL A 35 35.94 13.42 -25.09
CA VAL A 35 35.72 12.58 -23.91
C VAL A 35 34.70 13.21 -22.93
N SER A 36 34.60 14.54 -22.92
CA SER A 36 33.68 15.28 -22.05
C SER A 36 32.20 15.00 -22.37
N LYS A 37 31.87 14.95 -23.67
CA LYS A 37 30.52 14.72 -24.16
C LYS A 37 30.11 13.26 -23.95
N ILE A 38 31.03 12.34 -24.20
CA ILE A 38 30.87 10.90 -23.96
C ILE A 38 30.59 10.65 -22.47
N LYS A 39 31.38 11.24 -21.57
CA LYS A 39 31.18 11.11 -20.11
C LYS A 39 29.81 11.61 -19.67
N LYS A 40 29.35 12.75 -20.19
CA LYS A 40 28.01 13.29 -19.87
C LYS A 40 26.89 12.37 -20.35
N THR A 41 27.01 11.82 -21.56
CA THR A 41 26.02 10.87 -22.10
C THR A 41 25.97 9.60 -21.26
N PHE A 42 27.12 9.01 -20.93
CA PHE A 42 27.20 7.83 -20.07
C PHE A 42 26.57 8.08 -18.69
N GLN A 43 26.92 9.18 -18.03
CA GLN A 43 26.34 9.55 -16.73
C GLN A 43 24.82 9.75 -16.79
N LYS A 44 24.31 10.30 -17.90
CA LYS A 44 22.87 10.43 -18.13
C LYS A 44 22.22 9.06 -18.30
N ASN A 45 22.82 8.18 -19.08
CA ASN A 45 22.31 6.83 -19.32
C ASN A 45 22.28 6.01 -18.01
N VAL A 46 23.34 6.07 -17.19
CA VAL A 46 23.36 5.43 -15.86
C VAL A 46 22.21 5.94 -14.97
N LYS A 47 21.98 7.26 -14.92
CA LYS A 47 20.86 7.82 -14.14
C LYS A 47 19.49 7.37 -14.66
N THR A 48 19.32 7.28 -15.98
CA THR A 48 18.08 6.77 -16.58
C THR A 48 17.89 5.29 -16.27
N LEU A 49 18.96 4.48 -16.35
CA LEU A 49 18.92 3.06 -16.00
C LEU A 49 18.53 2.86 -14.54
N SER A 50 19.11 3.63 -13.61
CA SER A 50 18.72 3.55 -12.18
C SER A 50 17.23 3.79 -11.98
N LYS A 51 16.64 4.78 -12.66
CA LYS A 51 15.20 5.04 -12.60
C LYS A 51 14.36 3.92 -13.19
N LEU A 52 14.79 3.35 -14.32
CA LEU A 52 14.12 2.22 -14.95
C LEU A 52 14.17 0.97 -14.06
N VAL A 53 15.29 0.75 -13.36
CA VAL A 53 15.44 -0.35 -12.39
C VAL A 53 14.53 -0.14 -11.17
N GLU A 54 14.45 1.09 -10.63
CA GLU A 54 13.51 1.42 -9.55
C GLU A 54 12.06 1.20 -9.96
N GLU A 55 11.68 1.61 -11.17
CA GLU A 55 10.34 1.39 -11.72
C GLU A 55 10.07 -0.11 -11.94
N PHE A 56 11.07 -0.85 -12.43
CA PHE A 56 10.99 -2.30 -12.62
C PHE A 56 10.86 -3.07 -11.30
N ALA A 57 11.53 -2.64 -10.24
CA ALA A 57 11.47 -3.25 -8.91
C ALA A 57 10.08 -3.16 -8.25
N VAL A 58 9.22 -2.24 -8.72
CA VAL A 58 7.81 -2.20 -8.30
C VAL A 58 7.02 -3.39 -8.88
N PHE A 59 7.44 -3.91 -10.04
CA PHE A 59 6.73 -4.95 -10.78
C PHE A 59 7.38 -6.33 -10.66
N VAL A 60 8.67 -6.38 -10.39
CA VAL A 60 9.39 -7.64 -10.15
C VAL A 60 9.66 -7.75 -8.66
N PRO A 61 8.96 -8.65 -7.96
CA PRO A 61 9.23 -8.89 -6.55
C PRO A 61 10.69 -9.32 -6.40
N ASP A 62 11.37 -8.68 -5.45
CA ASP A 62 12.73 -9.03 -5.09
C ASP A 62 12.77 -10.50 -4.66
N PRO A 63 13.50 -11.37 -5.38
CA PRO A 63 13.55 -12.80 -5.07
C PRO A 63 14.23 -13.09 -3.73
N GLU A 64 14.98 -12.12 -3.16
CA GLU A 64 15.56 -12.21 -1.82
C GLU A 64 14.73 -11.48 -0.75
N ALA A 65 13.57 -10.91 -1.10
CA ALA A 65 12.71 -10.32 -0.09
C ALA A 65 12.24 -11.38 0.90
N ASP A 66 12.44 -11.12 2.20
CA ASP A 66 11.83 -11.88 3.29
C ASP A 66 10.38 -12.22 2.93
N GLU A 67 10.02 -13.51 2.92
CA GLU A 67 8.63 -13.92 2.76
C GLU A 67 7.76 -13.19 3.79
N VAL A 68 6.66 -12.60 3.30
CA VAL A 68 5.71 -11.91 4.17
C VAL A 68 4.99 -12.95 5.01
N GLN A 69 5.38 -13.06 6.28
CA GLN A 69 4.69 -13.91 7.24
C GLN A 69 3.38 -13.24 7.67
N LEU A 70 2.26 -13.95 7.44
CA LEU A 70 0.96 -13.53 7.92
C LEU A 70 0.86 -13.77 9.43
N PRO A 71 0.25 -12.85 10.21
CA PRO A 71 0.12 -12.99 11.66
C PRO A 71 -0.92 -14.04 12.09
N PHE A 72 -1.79 -14.47 11.19
CA PHE A 72 -2.81 -15.48 11.41
C PHE A 72 -2.86 -16.41 10.19
N ASP A 73 -2.98 -17.72 10.44
CA ASP A 73 -2.91 -18.76 9.41
C ASP A 73 -4.30 -19.17 8.87
N SER A 74 -5.37 -18.56 9.38
CA SER A 74 -6.72 -18.91 8.97
C SER A 74 -6.97 -18.48 7.52
N THR A 75 -7.72 -19.32 6.79
CA THR A 75 -8.12 -19.02 5.41
C THR A 75 -8.89 -17.69 5.33
N GLU A 76 -9.77 -17.44 6.31
CA GLU A 76 -10.57 -16.21 6.40
C GLU A 76 -9.69 -14.94 6.48
N PHE A 77 -8.63 -14.99 7.30
CA PHE A 77 -7.68 -13.89 7.39
C PHE A 77 -6.89 -13.70 6.09
N VAL A 78 -6.42 -14.78 5.48
CA VAL A 78 -5.68 -14.70 4.20
C VAL A 78 -6.54 -14.06 3.11
N GLU A 79 -7.79 -14.49 2.99
CA GLU A 79 -8.75 -13.96 2.01
C GLU A 79 -9.03 -12.47 2.26
N SER A 80 -9.37 -12.11 3.50
CA SER A 80 -9.64 -10.71 3.87
C SER A 80 -8.43 -9.80 3.66
N TRP A 81 -7.21 -10.30 3.93
CA TRP A 81 -5.99 -9.53 3.66
C TRP A 81 -5.75 -9.31 2.17
N ASN A 82 -6.07 -10.30 1.34
CA ASN A 82 -6.01 -10.16 -0.12
C ASN A 82 -7.07 -9.18 -0.63
N ASP A 83 -8.29 -9.22 -0.10
CA ASP A 83 -9.35 -8.25 -0.43
C ASP A 83 -8.92 -6.82 -0.10
N TYR A 84 -8.25 -6.62 1.05
CA TYR A 84 -7.69 -5.33 1.41
C TYR A 84 -6.62 -4.85 0.43
N LYS A 85 -5.75 -5.75 -0.04
CA LYS A 85 -4.74 -5.43 -1.07
C LYS A 85 -5.39 -5.06 -2.41
N GLU A 86 -6.41 -5.81 -2.83
CA GLU A 86 -7.18 -5.50 -4.03
C GLU A 86 -7.90 -4.16 -3.92
N PHE A 87 -8.50 -3.86 -2.76
CA PHE A 87 -9.10 -2.57 -2.47
C PHE A 87 -8.08 -1.41 -2.58
N LEU A 88 -6.89 -1.55 -2.00
CA LEU A 88 -5.84 -0.53 -2.09
C LEU A 88 -5.41 -0.27 -3.54
N LEU A 89 -5.30 -1.34 -4.32
CA LEU A 89 -4.95 -1.25 -5.73
C LEU A 89 -6.09 -0.59 -6.53
N GLY A 90 -7.31 -1.08 -6.39
CA GLY A 90 -8.47 -0.65 -7.17
C GLY A 90 -8.89 0.79 -6.88
N VAL A 91 -8.85 1.21 -5.62
CA VAL A 91 -9.34 2.53 -5.20
C VAL A 91 -8.23 3.59 -5.19
N TYR A 92 -7.00 3.22 -4.85
CA TYR A 92 -5.90 4.18 -4.69
C TYR A 92 -4.70 3.96 -5.62
N GLY A 93 -4.68 2.89 -6.40
CA GLY A 93 -3.52 2.53 -7.22
C GLY A 93 -2.29 2.16 -6.39
N ILE A 94 -2.49 1.69 -5.15
CA ILE A 94 -1.39 1.35 -4.23
C ILE A 94 -1.15 -0.16 -4.28
N VAL A 95 0.08 -0.54 -4.63
CA VAL A 95 0.59 -1.91 -4.46
C VAL A 95 1.40 -1.97 -3.17
N LEU A 96 1.09 -2.91 -2.28
CA LEU A 96 1.91 -3.14 -1.10
C LEU A 96 3.17 -3.90 -1.48
N ILE A 97 4.31 -3.23 -1.42
CA ILE A 97 5.62 -3.90 -1.49
C ILE A 97 5.88 -4.66 -0.17
N PRO A 98 6.71 -5.73 -0.16
CA PRO A 98 6.88 -6.61 1.00
C PRO A 98 7.20 -5.89 2.33
N VAL A 99 8.05 -4.86 2.29
CA VAL A 99 8.40 -4.06 3.48
C VAL A 99 7.21 -3.30 4.03
N GLU A 100 6.36 -2.74 3.16
CA GLU A 100 5.15 -2.04 3.56
C GLU A 100 4.06 -3.00 4.04
N GLU A 101 3.91 -4.14 3.37
CA GLU A 101 2.99 -5.21 3.76
C GLU A 101 3.32 -5.70 5.18
N LYS A 102 4.60 -6.04 5.44
CA LYS A 102 5.09 -6.46 6.76
C LYS A 102 4.81 -5.41 7.84
N ARG A 103 5.02 -4.11 7.55
CA ARG A 103 4.74 -3.02 8.48
C ARG A 103 3.25 -2.88 8.79
N ARG A 104 2.39 -2.99 7.78
CA ARG A 104 0.93 -2.91 7.96
C ARG A 104 0.40 -4.12 8.71
N LEU A 105 0.83 -5.34 8.37
CA LEU A 105 0.50 -6.56 9.10
C LEU A 105 0.93 -6.48 10.57
N THR A 106 2.16 -6.02 10.84
CA THR A 106 2.64 -5.81 12.22
C THR A 106 1.75 -4.82 12.97
N LYS A 107 1.32 -3.74 12.30
CA LYS A 107 0.44 -2.74 12.91
C LYS A 107 -0.96 -3.29 13.17
N LEU A 108 -1.52 -4.03 12.22
CA LEU A 108 -2.80 -4.73 12.35
C LEU A 108 -2.76 -5.68 13.54
N TYR A 109 -1.74 -6.55 13.63
CA TYR A 109 -1.56 -7.50 14.71
C TYR A 109 -1.46 -6.84 16.09
N ARG A 110 -0.81 -5.67 16.17
CA ARG A 110 -0.75 -4.88 17.42
C ARG A 110 -2.09 -4.24 17.77
N LEU A 111 -2.77 -3.62 16.79
CA LEU A 111 -4.04 -2.93 17.02
C LEU A 111 -5.19 -3.88 17.35
N SER A 112 -5.19 -5.07 16.74
CA SER A 112 -6.15 -6.11 17.05
C SER A 112 -5.89 -6.80 18.39
N SER A 113 -4.90 -6.34 19.17
CA SER A 113 -4.44 -7.00 20.39
C SER A 113 -4.14 -8.49 20.18
N LYS A 114 -3.60 -8.83 19.00
CA LYS A 114 -3.31 -10.22 18.58
C LYS A 114 -4.55 -11.12 18.50
N ASN A 115 -5.75 -10.52 18.43
CA ASN A 115 -6.99 -11.23 18.20
C ASN A 115 -7.31 -11.22 16.70
N GLU A 116 -7.55 -12.40 16.14
CA GLU A 116 -7.82 -12.55 14.71
C GLU A 116 -9.17 -11.93 14.31
N LYS A 117 -10.22 -12.18 15.09
CA LYS A 117 -11.54 -11.61 14.84
C LYS A 117 -11.51 -10.09 14.81
N THR A 118 -10.82 -9.46 15.76
CA THR A 118 -10.64 -8.00 15.75
C THR A 118 -9.80 -7.54 14.55
N ALA A 119 -8.85 -8.35 14.07
CA ALA A 119 -8.09 -8.01 12.87
C ALA A 119 -8.98 -8.04 11.61
N LEU A 120 -9.87 -9.02 11.50
CA LEU A 120 -10.88 -9.11 10.46
C LEU A 120 -11.82 -7.89 10.52
N ASP A 121 -12.36 -7.56 11.69
CA ASP A 121 -13.23 -6.38 11.88
C ASP A 121 -12.53 -5.07 11.44
N ILE A 122 -11.22 -4.93 11.73
CA ILE A 122 -10.41 -3.80 11.28
C ILE A 122 -10.28 -3.78 9.76
N ILE A 123 -9.99 -4.93 9.12
CA ILE A 123 -9.88 -5.03 7.66
C ILE A 123 -11.21 -4.63 7.01
N ASP A 124 -12.31 -5.17 7.52
CA ASP A 124 -13.64 -4.93 6.98
C ASP A 124 -14.03 -3.44 7.09
N LEU A 125 -13.71 -2.82 8.24
CA LEU A 125 -13.92 -1.39 8.45
C LEU A 125 -13.06 -0.53 7.50
N LEU A 126 -11.82 -0.92 7.24
CA LEU A 126 -10.93 -0.21 6.30
C LEU A 126 -11.50 -0.20 4.89
N ILE A 127 -12.00 -1.34 4.42
CA ILE A 127 -12.57 -1.47 3.07
C ILE A 127 -13.88 -0.68 2.99
N ASN A 128 -14.81 -0.90 3.93
CA ASN A 128 -16.14 -0.30 3.91
C ASN A 128 -16.11 1.22 4.09
N SER A 129 -15.25 1.72 4.99
CA SER A 129 -15.10 3.16 5.23
C SER A 129 -14.13 3.84 4.27
N ARG A 130 -13.56 3.09 3.33
CA ARG A 130 -12.54 3.56 2.38
C ARG A 130 -11.37 4.25 3.08
N TYR A 131 -10.79 3.58 4.07
CA TYR A 131 -9.58 4.04 4.73
C TYR A 131 -8.35 3.39 4.11
N ARG A 132 -7.42 4.23 3.66
CA ARG A 132 -6.15 3.79 3.08
C ARG A 132 -5.22 3.15 4.11
N ASN A 133 -5.23 3.64 5.35
CA ASN A 133 -4.18 3.38 6.33
C ASN A 133 -4.76 2.78 7.60
N ILE A 134 -4.10 1.73 8.10
CA ILE A 134 -4.37 1.19 9.44
C ILE A 134 -3.85 2.19 10.47
N ASN A 135 -4.71 2.72 11.34
CA ASN A 135 -4.34 3.66 12.40
C ASN A 135 -5.14 3.37 13.69
N SER A 136 -4.72 3.95 14.81
CA SER A 136 -5.36 3.71 16.11
C SER A 136 -6.77 4.32 16.22
N THR A 137 -7.10 5.33 15.42
CA THR A 137 -8.44 5.94 15.43
C THR A 137 -9.52 4.99 14.92
N ILE A 138 -9.15 3.95 14.15
CA ILE A 138 -10.07 2.88 13.74
C ILE A 138 -10.64 2.14 14.96
N LEU A 139 -9.86 1.98 16.03
CA LEU A 139 -10.35 1.32 17.24
C LEU A 139 -11.49 2.08 17.89
N LEU A 140 -11.49 3.42 17.79
CA LEU A 140 -12.57 4.27 18.31
C LEU A 140 -13.88 4.09 17.53
N GLN A 141 -13.81 3.61 16.29
CA GLN A 141 -14.98 3.37 15.43
C GLN A 141 -15.51 1.94 15.55
N LEU A 142 -14.69 1.02 16.06
CA LEU A 142 -15.09 -0.36 16.39
C LEU A 142 -15.64 -0.46 17.81
N SER A 143 -15.19 0.40 18.72
CA SER A 143 -15.83 0.55 20.02
C SER A 143 -17.19 1.20 19.81
N ASP A 144 -18.23 0.41 20.10
CA ASP A 144 -19.65 0.76 20.11
C ASP A 144 -19.99 1.77 21.23
N ASP A 145 -19.16 2.80 21.43
CA ASP A 145 -19.43 3.94 22.30
C ASP A 145 -20.56 4.75 21.65
N LYS A 146 -21.77 4.21 21.79
CA LYS A 146 -23.01 4.97 21.73
C LYS A 146 -22.80 6.21 22.62
N PRO A 147 -23.11 7.44 22.16
CA PRO A 147 -23.19 8.56 23.09
C PRO A 147 -24.11 8.12 24.22
N GLY A 148 -23.60 8.25 25.46
CA GLY A 148 -24.06 7.49 26.61
C GLY A 148 -25.58 7.46 26.73
N ASN A 149 -26.09 6.33 27.25
CA ASN A 149 -27.41 6.29 27.88
C ASN A 149 -27.53 7.52 28.78
N GLU A 150 -28.26 8.52 28.31
CA GLU A 150 -28.80 9.54 29.19
C GLU A 150 -29.53 8.78 30.29
N ALA A 151 -29.13 9.06 31.53
CA ALA A 151 -29.69 8.44 32.72
C ALA A 151 -31.22 8.38 32.60
N GLU A 152 -31.79 7.23 32.98
CA GLU A 152 -33.22 7.07 33.18
C GLU A 152 -33.74 8.32 33.91
N THR A 153 -34.48 9.16 33.18
CA THR A 153 -35.18 10.26 33.79
C THR A 153 -36.32 9.61 34.56
N GLU A 154 -36.10 9.41 35.86
CA GLU A 154 -37.13 9.00 36.79
C GLU A 154 -38.38 9.84 36.54
N SER A 155 -39.44 9.17 36.10
CA SER A 155 -40.75 9.74 35.87
C SER A 155 -41.37 10.18 37.20
N ASN A 156 -41.07 11.38 37.66
CA ASN A 156 -41.82 12.02 38.74
C ASN A 156 -43.09 12.67 38.17
N PHE A 157 -44.08 11.82 37.90
CA PHE A 157 -45.44 12.24 37.57
C PHE A 157 -46.19 12.55 38.89
N THR A 158 -46.19 13.82 39.31
CA THR A 158 -46.93 14.25 40.51
C THR A 158 -48.34 14.71 40.12
N ILE A 159 -49.35 13.91 40.49
CA ILE A 159 -50.77 14.25 40.36
C ILE A 159 -51.10 15.37 41.36
N LYS A 160 -51.50 16.56 40.86
CA LYS A 160 -52.16 17.57 41.70
C LYS A 160 -53.66 17.25 41.78
N LYS A 161 -54.10 16.68 42.91
CA LYS A 161 -55.50 16.75 43.33
C LYS A 161 -55.79 18.19 43.76
N ASN A 162 -56.62 18.91 43.01
CA ASN A 162 -57.32 20.06 43.57
C ASN A 162 -58.60 19.55 44.22
N THR A 163 -58.60 19.57 45.55
CA THR A 163 -59.80 19.55 46.37
C THR A 163 -59.98 20.97 46.91
N ILE A 164 -61.09 21.60 46.53
CA ILE A 164 -62.07 22.43 47.27
C ILE A 164 -62.76 23.30 46.23
#